data_AF-A0A0F9CCL6-F1
#
_entry.id   AF-A0A0F9CCL6-F1
#
_cell.length_a   1.000
_cell.length_b   1.000
_cell.length_c   1.000
_cell.angle_alpha   90.00
_cell.angle_beta   90.00
_cell.angle_gamma   90.00
#
_symmetry.space_group_name_H-M   'P 1'
#
loop_
_entity.id
_entity.type
_entity.pdbx_description
1 polymer ?
#
loop_
_entity_poly.entity_id
_entity_poly.type
_entity_poly.pdbx_seq_one_letter_code
_entity_poly.pdbx_strand_id
1 'polypeptide(L)'
;MIPTRRILDPMFGEASLAAANNADASWARGETSPLDQKGATGWLANLYGGVQTGDDWARLNVPVGELRIPDFNSALWSYYMTNAETMGIGIVIWIHDQEDFDKRAEVTQLANVSGLEKGAGWNAHEFNKATTQMFFYGEGTSGTALTAGTQYTWAQFQTDILFKHWRIYRITFDYGWEASGTFDDAWIADIKLNGQVIRMRPDRGGSGRIARRFSTATTGAIAASLTPKTPYRLLDIELKISAAGTTEEDFTVTKDATIGSAYDLLLYSVSTLTGSTTGGTITDLLVPFGEGYEFSADDEMDVAWPNTENRTWGLTYRYQTVFGG
;
A
#
# COMPACT_ATOMS: atom_id res chain seq x y z
N MET A 1 19.65 42.85 10.61
CA MET A 1 18.77 42.64 9.44
C MET A 1 17.67 41.68 9.89
N ILE A 2 16.45 42.16 10.09
CA ILE A 2 15.33 41.30 10.52
C ILE A 2 14.84 40.57 9.27
N PRO A 3 14.73 39.22 9.27
CA PRO A 3 14.18 38.50 8.13
C PRO A 3 12.75 38.97 7.87
N THR A 4 12.50 39.64 6.73
CA THR A 4 11.20 40.21 6.37
C THR A 4 10.25 39.20 5.74
N ARG A 5 10.67 37.94 5.58
CA ARG A 5 9.85 36.87 4.99
C ARG A 5 9.85 35.64 5.90
N ARG A 6 8.75 35.44 6.62
CA ARG A 6 8.44 34.15 7.24
C ARG A 6 7.86 33.26 6.15
N ILE A 7 8.57 32.19 5.80
CA ILE A 7 7.97 31.10 5.04
C ILE A 7 7.08 30.39 6.05
N LEU A 8 5.77 30.42 5.82
CA LEU A 8 4.85 29.59 6.60
C LEU A 8 5.03 28.16 6.11
N ASP A 9 5.13 27.22 7.05
CA ASP A 9 5.10 25.81 6.71
C ASP A 9 3.79 25.49 5.98
N PRO A 10 3.83 24.62 4.95
CA PRO A 10 2.63 24.26 4.23
C PRO A 10 1.64 23.54 5.15
N MET A 11 0.34 23.77 4.96
CA MET A 11 -0.73 23.10 5.72
C MET A 11 -0.68 21.57 5.58
N PHE A 12 -0.26 21.08 4.42
CA PHE A 12 -0.12 19.66 4.13
C PHE A 12 1.35 19.35 3.77
N GLY A 13 1.92 18.36 4.43
CA GLY A 13 3.31 17.94 4.29
C GLY A 13 3.57 17.06 3.05
N GLU A 14 4.80 16.56 2.94
CA GLU A 14 5.15 15.56 1.92
C GLU A 14 4.43 14.24 2.21
N ALA A 15 3.77 13.67 1.20
CA ALA A 15 3.10 12.40 1.32
C ALA A 15 4.12 11.26 1.52
N SER A 16 3.81 10.28 2.34
CA SER A 16 4.63 9.09 2.59
C SER A 16 3.79 7.83 2.55
N LEU A 17 4.41 6.65 2.39
CA LEU A 17 3.72 5.37 2.34
C LEU A 17 4.03 4.55 3.58
N ALA A 18 3.06 3.76 4.02
CA ALA A 18 3.24 2.80 5.10
C ALA A 18 2.35 1.59 4.86
N ALA A 19 2.76 0.44 5.40
CA ALA A 19 1.95 -0.76 5.42
C ALA A 19 2.26 -1.57 6.68
N ALA A 20 1.37 -2.51 7.01
CA ALA A 20 1.57 -3.47 8.08
C ALA A 20 1.13 -4.88 7.68
N ASN A 21 1.67 -5.86 8.41
CA ASN A 21 1.31 -7.27 8.33
C ASN A 21 1.49 -7.83 6.90
N ASN A 22 0.42 -8.26 6.25
CA ASN A 22 0.39 -8.87 4.92
C ASN A 22 0.19 -7.86 3.77
N ALA A 23 0.09 -6.58 4.07
CA ALA A 23 0.01 -5.56 3.04
C ALA A 23 1.40 -4.98 2.72
N ASP A 24 1.45 -4.18 1.66
CA ASP A 24 2.66 -3.47 1.26
C ASP A 24 2.30 -2.17 0.54
N ALA A 25 3.19 -1.17 0.59
CA ALA A 25 2.95 0.12 -0.05
C ALA A 25 4.23 0.65 -0.69
N SER A 26 4.17 0.99 -1.98
CA SER A 26 5.32 1.49 -2.72
C SER A 26 4.96 2.59 -3.71
N TRP A 27 5.94 3.44 -4.01
CA TRP A 27 5.80 4.44 -5.06
C TRP A 27 5.96 3.75 -6.39
N ALA A 28 5.01 3.95 -7.29
CA ALA A 28 5.07 3.49 -8.66
C ALA A 28 5.06 4.69 -9.60
N ARG A 29 5.82 4.62 -10.68
CA ARG A 29 5.76 5.60 -11.75
C ARG A 29 4.77 5.12 -12.80
N GLY A 30 3.74 5.92 -13.07
CA GLY A 30 2.77 5.65 -14.13
C GLY A 30 3.44 5.83 -15.48
N GLU A 31 4.09 4.77 -15.98
CA GLU A 31 4.76 4.78 -17.29
C GLU A 31 3.98 4.02 -18.35
N THR A 32 3.02 3.20 -17.93
CA THR A 32 2.20 2.37 -18.83
C THR A 32 0.73 2.67 -18.61
N SER A 33 -0.04 2.73 -19.71
CA SER A 33 -1.49 2.87 -19.63
C SER A 33 -2.09 1.64 -18.93
N PRO A 34 -3.09 1.83 -18.05
CA PRO A 34 -3.81 3.08 -17.79
C PRO A 34 -3.20 3.95 -16.68
N LEU A 35 -2.09 3.54 -16.06
CA LEU A 35 -1.49 4.18 -14.89
C LEU A 35 -0.83 5.54 -15.23
N ASP A 36 -0.43 5.77 -16.47
CA ASP A 36 0.13 7.04 -16.96
C ASP A 36 -0.91 8.15 -17.20
N GLN A 37 -2.20 7.85 -17.09
CA GLN A 37 -3.29 8.79 -17.44
C GLN A 37 -3.57 9.86 -16.37
N LYS A 38 -3.13 9.64 -15.12
CA LYS A 38 -3.39 10.52 -13.97
C LYS A 38 -2.13 10.79 -13.16
N GLY A 39 -2.23 11.71 -12.20
CA GLY A 39 -1.13 12.10 -11.31
C GLY A 39 -0.27 13.22 -11.92
N ALA A 40 -0.38 14.42 -11.35
CA ALA A 40 0.32 15.61 -11.83
C ALA A 40 1.87 15.51 -11.82
N THR A 41 2.43 14.49 -11.17
CA THR A 41 3.87 14.24 -11.05
C THR A 41 4.35 12.99 -11.81
N GLY A 42 3.42 12.19 -12.35
CA GLY A 42 3.68 10.85 -12.87
C GLY A 42 3.96 9.78 -11.81
N TRP A 43 3.89 10.13 -10.51
CA TRP A 43 4.01 9.16 -9.40
C TRP A 43 2.64 8.81 -8.85
N LEU A 44 2.47 7.52 -8.56
CA LEU A 44 1.31 6.92 -7.93
C LEU A 44 1.74 6.23 -6.64
N ALA A 45 0.82 6.12 -5.69
CA ALA A 45 1.00 5.25 -4.53
C ALA A 45 0.35 3.89 -4.81
N ASN A 46 1.15 2.86 -5.04
CA ASN A 46 0.67 1.47 -5.12
C ASN A 46 0.45 0.95 -3.70
N LEU A 47 -0.80 0.62 -3.39
CA LEU A 47 -1.24 -0.03 -2.17
C LEU A 47 -1.59 -1.47 -2.51
N TYR A 48 -0.79 -2.41 -1.99
CA TYR A 48 -1.03 -3.83 -2.16
C TYR A 48 -2.08 -4.32 -1.17
N GLY A 49 -3.18 -4.80 -1.72
CA GLY A 49 -4.19 -5.55 -0.97
C GLY A 49 -3.63 -6.90 -0.53
N GLY A 50 -3.25 -7.79 -1.44
CA GLY A 50 -2.77 -9.11 -1.06
C GLY A 50 -3.76 -9.90 -0.21
N VAL A 51 -3.26 -10.89 0.54
CA VAL A 51 -4.09 -11.66 1.46
C VAL A 51 -4.36 -10.84 2.73
N GLN A 52 -5.65 -10.63 3.01
CA GLN A 52 -6.14 -9.90 4.18
C GLN A 52 -6.74 -10.89 5.18
N THR A 53 -6.15 -10.89 6.38
CA THR A 53 -6.42 -11.74 7.55
C THR A 53 -7.03 -10.97 8.72
N GLY A 54 -7.24 -9.66 8.55
CA GLY A 54 -7.77 -8.74 9.56
C GLY A 54 -6.66 -7.87 10.15
N ASP A 55 -6.77 -6.55 9.96
CA ASP A 55 -5.76 -5.53 10.28
C ASP A 55 -4.50 -5.53 9.39
N ASP A 56 -4.58 -6.12 8.20
CA ASP A 56 -3.59 -5.92 7.15
C ASP A 56 -3.89 -4.61 6.42
N TRP A 57 -2.92 -3.74 6.19
CA TRP A 57 -3.21 -2.44 5.57
C TRP A 57 -2.04 -1.84 4.84
N ALA A 58 -2.35 -1.19 3.72
CA ALA A 58 -1.46 -0.31 2.99
C ALA A 58 -2.09 1.08 2.95
N ARG A 59 -1.29 2.13 3.15
CA ARG A 59 -1.80 3.49 3.14
C ARG A 59 -0.80 4.52 2.65
N LEU A 60 -1.36 5.61 2.14
CA LEU A 60 -0.65 6.87 1.93
C LEU A 60 -0.95 7.83 3.09
N ASN A 61 0.09 8.41 3.69
CA ASN A 61 -0.01 9.40 4.74
C ASN A 61 0.26 10.80 4.22
N VAL A 62 -0.58 11.76 4.58
CA VAL A 62 -0.37 13.20 4.40
C VAL A 62 -0.30 13.86 5.78
N PRO A 63 0.89 14.30 6.23
CA PRO A 63 1.00 15.10 7.46
C PRO A 63 0.21 16.40 7.35
N VAL A 64 -0.43 16.84 8.43
CA VAL A 64 -1.25 18.06 8.48
C VAL A 64 -0.71 18.98 9.57
N GLY A 65 -0.55 20.27 9.23
CA GLY A 65 -0.09 21.31 10.14
C GLY A 65 -1.15 21.76 11.15
N GLU A 66 -1.67 20.83 11.96
CA GLU A 66 -2.60 21.10 13.06
C GLU A 66 -3.87 21.85 12.60
N LEU A 67 -4.54 21.34 11.57
CA LEU A 67 -5.75 21.96 11.02
C LEU A 67 -6.93 21.76 11.98
N ARG A 68 -7.72 22.81 12.27
CA ARG A 68 -8.91 22.64 13.12
C ARG A 68 -9.98 21.83 12.38
N ILE A 69 -10.68 20.95 13.07
CA ILE A 69 -11.74 20.12 12.47
C ILE A 69 -12.80 20.95 11.70
N PRO A 70 -13.31 22.08 12.21
CA PRO A 70 -14.27 22.91 11.47
C PRO A 70 -13.72 23.50 10.17
N ASP A 71 -12.39 23.58 10.01
CA ASP A 71 -11.75 24.18 8.85
C ASP A 71 -11.47 23.15 7.73
N PHE A 72 -11.59 21.84 7.99
CA PHE A 72 -11.48 20.80 6.97
C PHE A 72 -12.81 20.58 6.24
N ASN A 73 -12.89 21.05 4.99
CA ASN A 73 -14.14 21.23 4.27
C ASN A 73 -14.27 20.38 3.00
N SER A 74 -13.16 19.92 2.43
CA SER A 74 -13.20 19.09 1.23
C SER A 74 -11.99 18.17 1.11
N ALA A 75 -12.22 17.00 0.53
CA ALA A 75 -11.20 16.10 0.02
C ALA A 75 -11.70 15.49 -1.29
N LEU A 76 -10.79 15.37 -2.25
CA LEU A 76 -11.00 14.67 -3.51
C LEU A 76 -9.82 13.73 -3.71
N TRP A 77 -10.08 12.50 -4.13
CA TRP A 77 -9.00 11.60 -4.53
C TRP A 77 -9.43 10.72 -5.70
N SER A 78 -8.43 10.25 -6.45
CA SER A 78 -8.62 9.34 -7.58
C SER A 78 -7.69 8.15 -7.44
N TYR A 79 -8.16 6.97 -7.86
CA TYR A 79 -7.38 5.75 -7.78
C TYR A 79 -7.75 4.75 -8.85
N TYR A 80 -6.78 3.94 -9.26
CA TYR A 80 -6.99 2.82 -10.18
C TYR A 80 -7.09 1.52 -9.39
N MET A 81 -7.99 0.62 -9.79
CA MET A 81 -8.08 -0.73 -9.26
C MET A 81 -7.98 -1.73 -10.41
N THR A 82 -7.16 -2.77 -10.25
CA THR A 82 -7.02 -3.82 -11.28
C THR A 82 -8.34 -4.49 -11.57
N ASN A 83 -9.03 -4.91 -10.50
CA ASN A 83 -10.33 -5.54 -10.56
C ASN A 83 -11.35 -4.77 -9.71
N ALA A 84 -12.63 -5.10 -9.91
CA ALA A 84 -13.67 -4.60 -9.02
C ALA A 84 -13.58 -5.37 -7.70
N GLU A 85 -13.47 -4.65 -6.58
CA GLU A 85 -13.31 -5.23 -5.25
C GLU A 85 -14.48 -4.86 -4.34
N THR A 86 -14.55 -5.49 -3.17
CA THR A 86 -15.58 -5.18 -2.16
C THR A 86 -15.31 -3.87 -1.41
N MET A 87 -14.08 -3.34 -1.49
CA MET A 87 -13.66 -2.08 -0.89
C MET A 87 -12.84 -1.25 -1.87
N GLY A 88 -12.92 0.09 -1.77
CA GLY A 88 -12.04 1.00 -2.50
C GLY A 88 -10.99 1.60 -1.56
N ILE A 89 -10.57 2.85 -1.82
CA ILE A 89 -9.60 3.54 -0.96
C ILE A 89 -10.34 4.52 -0.05
N GLY A 90 -10.41 4.20 1.25
CA GLY A 90 -11.05 5.03 2.27
C GLY A 90 -10.14 6.15 2.77
N ILE A 91 -10.72 7.16 3.43
CA ILE A 91 -9.98 8.23 4.11
C ILE A 91 -10.07 8.07 5.62
N VAL A 92 -8.94 8.23 6.31
CA VAL A 92 -8.86 8.30 7.77
C VAL A 92 -8.29 9.65 8.19
N ILE A 93 -8.99 10.34 9.09
CA ILE A 93 -8.61 11.65 9.60
C ILE A 93 -8.16 11.48 11.05
N TRP A 94 -6.88 11.70 11.31
CA TRP A 94 -6.26 11.54 12.63
C TRP A 94 -6.31 12.85 13.39
N ILE A 95 -6.96 12.83 14.55
CA ILE A 95 -7.25 14.01 15.35
C ILE A 95 -6.73 13.87 16.79
N HIS A 96 -6.40 14.98 17.42
CA HIS A 96 -5.95 15.03 18.82
C HIS A 96 -6.32 16.33 19.52
N ASP A 97 -6.28 16.29 20.86
CA ASP A 97 -6.38 17.49 21.68
C ASP A 97 -5.01 18.18 21.74
N GLN A 98 -4.93 19.41 21.23
CA GLN A 98 -3.68 20.18 21.19
C GLN A 98 -3.11 20.49 22.59
N GLU A 99 -3.93 20.40 23.63
CA GLU A 99 -3.55 20.70 25.03
C GLU A 99 -3.26 19.44 25.84
N ASP A 100 -3.58 18.25 25.30
CA ASP A 100 -3.49 16.98 26.01
C ASP A 100 -3.16 15.83 25.06
N PHE A 101 -1.88 15.43 25.05
CA PHE A 101 -1.37 14.38 24.16
C PHE A 101 -1.90 12.97 24.46
N ASP A 102 -2.56 12.77 25.61
CA ASP A 102 -3.20 11.49 25.94
C ASP A 102 -4.58 11.35 25.26
N LYS A 103 -5.05 12.38 24.55
CA LYS A 103 -6.34 12.39 23.85
C LYS A 103 -6.18 12.41 22.34
N ARG A 104 -6.64 11.35 21.68
CA ARG A 104 -6.55 11.18 20.24
C ARG A 104 -7.66 10.30 19.71
N ALA A 105 -8.01 10.48 18.44
CA ALA A 105 -8.96 9.63 17.76
C ALA A 105 -8.61 9.51 16.27
N GLU A 106 -9.05 8.42 15.68
CA GLU A 106 -9.16 8.26 14.23
C GLU A 106 -10.63 8.45 13.84
N VAL A 107 -10.87 9.23 12.80
CA VAL A 107 -12.19 9.41 12.20
C VAL A 107 -12.16 8.83 10.80
N THR A 108 -12.82 7.69 10.60
CA THR A 108 -12.62 6.81 9.46
C THR A 108 -13.86 6.76 8.59
N GLN A 109 -13.69 6.92 7.28
CA GLN A 109 -14.69 6.55 6.28
C GLN A 109 -14.50 5.07 5.93
N LEU A 110 -15.55 4.25 6.00
CA LEU A 110 -15.41 2.88 5.50
C LEU A 110 -15.13 2.88 3.98
N ALA A 111 -14.17 2.09 3.55
CA ALA A 111 -13.83 1.85 2.16
C ALA A 111 -14.92 1.06 1.40
N ASN A 112 -15.90 0.47 2.10
CA ASN A 112 -17.04 -0.21 1.48
C ASN A 112 -18.34 0.63 1.42
N VAL A 113 -18.35 1.90 1.85
CA VAL A 113 -19.58 2.71 1.90
C VAL A 113 -20.25 2.89 0.53
N SER A 114 -21.57 3.10 0.57
CA SER A 114 -22.33 3.52 -0.61
C SER A 114 -21.84 4.88 -1.09
N GLY A 115 -21.51 4.99 -2.38
CA GLY A 115 -20.98 6.20 -3.01
C GLY A 115 -19.47 6.22 -3.20
N LEU A 116 -18.72 5.31 -2.56
CA LEU A 116 -17.31 5.10 -2.88
C LEU A 116 -17.20 4.10 -4.03
N GLU A 117 -16.63 4.54 -5.16
CA GLU A 117 -16.51 3.75 -6.38
C GLU A 117 -15.52 2.59 -6.20
N LYS A 118 -15.87 1.40 -6.67
CA LYS A 118 -15.11 0.15 -6.43
C LYS A 118 -14.97 -0.69 -7.69
N GLY A 119 -15.10 -0.05 -8.85
CA GLY A 119 -15.03 -0.73 -10.14
C GLY A 119 -13.58 -0.98 -10.55
N ALA A 120 -13.38 -1.96 -11.43
CA ALA A 120 -12.12 -2.07 -12.16
C ALA A 120 -11.89 -0.79 -12.97
N GLY A 121 -10.65 -0.30 -13.02
CA GLY A 121 -10.30 0.92 -13.72
C GLY A 121 -10.12 2.14 -12.80
N TRP A 122 -10.18 3.32 -13.40
CA TRP A 122 -10.07 4.60 -12.70
C TRP A 122 -11.38 4.95 -11.99
N ASN A 123 -11.27 5.11 -10.68
CA ASN A 123 -12.31 5.58 -9.77
C ASN A 123 -11.95 6.98 -9.26
N ALA A 124 -12.95 7.71 -8.78
CA ALA A 124 -12.76 8.96 -8.05
C ALA A 124 -13.78 9.09 -6.93
N HIS A 125 -13.40 9.78 -5.85
CA HIS A 125 -14.30 10.06 -4.75
C HIS A 125 -14.25 11.53 -4.36
N GLU A 126 -15.42 12.08 -4.09
CA GLU A 126 -15.60 13.42 -3.54
C GLU A 126 -16.14 13.33 -2.11
N PHE A 127 -15.39 13.89 -1.16
CA PHE A 127 -15.77 13.86 0.24
C PHE A 127 -17.02 14.72 0.50
N ASN A 128 -18.15 14.04 0.68
CA ASN A 128 -19.40 14.68 1.03
C ASN A 128 -19.58 14.73 2.55
N LYS A 129 -19.56 15.94 3.11
CA LYS A 129 -19.70 16.18 4.54
C LYS A 129 -21.06 15.82 5.12
N ALA A 130 -22.09 15.72 4.27
CA ALA A 130 -23.47 15.44 4.66
C ALA A 130 -23.84 13.94 4.57
N THR A 131 -22.98 13.12 4.00
CA THR A 131 -23.19 11.67 3.94
C THR A 131 -22.82 11.05 5.29
N THR A 132 -23.69 10.20 5.83
CA THR A 132 -23.40 9.40 7.03
C THR A 132 -22.48 8.24 6.63
N GLN A 133 -21.21 8.34 6.96
CA GLN A 133 -20.18 7.37 6.53
C GLN A 133 -18.92 7.37 7.40
N MET A 134 -18.83 8.26 8.39
CA MET A 134 -17.65 8.45 9.23
C MET A 134 -17.92 7.87 10.62
N PHE A 135 -17.07 7.01 11.14
CA PHE A 135 -17.11 6.59 12.54
C PHE A 135 -15.78 6.96 13.21
N PHE A 136 -15.67 6.77 14.53
CA PHE A 136 -14.42 7.01 15.22
C PHE A 136 -14.12 5.93 16.26
N TYR A 137 -12.83 5.77 16.54
CA TYR A 137 -12.27 5.13 17.72
C TYR A 137 -11.17 6.04 18.28
N GLY A 138 -10.94 6.00 19.59
CA GLY A 138 -9.97 6.89 20.20
C GLY A 138 -9.78 6.68 21.70
N GLU A 139 -8.79 7.39 22.22
CA GLU A 139 -8.38 7.43 23.61
C GLU A 139 -8.77 8.79 24.19
N GLY A 140 -9.27 8.82 25.43
CA GLY A 140 -9.60 10.07 26.11
C GLY A 140 -10.72 10.88 25.47
N THR A 141 -11.65 10.24 24.74
CA THR A 141 -12.76 10.91 24.03
C THR A 141 -13.99 11.16 24.92
N SER A 142 -13.86 11.15 26.25
CA SER A 142 -14.99 11.42 27.13
C SER A 142 -15.49 12.86 26.94
N GLY A 143 -16.81 13.03 26.87
CA GLY A 143 -17.44 14.34 26.68
C GLY A 143 -17.90 14.65 25.25
N THR A 144 -17.54 13.83 24.25
CA THR A 144 -18.21 13.88 22.94
C THR A 144 -19.67 13.43 23.05
N ALA A 145 -20.54 13.92 22.17
CA ALA A 145 -21.92 13.44 22.04
C ALA A 145 -22.06 12.26 21.06
N LEU A 146 -20.95 11.82 20.46
CA LEU A 146 -20.90 10.74 19.47
C LEU A 146 -20.53 9.41 20.13
N THR A 147 -21.05 8.31 19.60
CA THR A 147 -20.73 6.95 20.08
C THR A 147 -19.69 6.32 19.17
N ALA A 148 -18.59 5.82 19.76
CA ALA A 148 -17.55 5.12 19.00
C ALA A 148 -18.12 3.94 18.19
N GLY A 149 -17.58 3.73 16.98
CA GLY A 149 -18.08 2.71 16.04
C GLY A 149 -19.44 3.00 15.38
N THR A 150 -20.16 4.04 15.80
CA THR A 150 -21.39 4.50 15.10
C THR A 150 -21.04 5.46 13.97
N GLN A 151 -21.71 5.32 12.83
CA GLN A 151 -21.50 6.20 11.69
C GLN A 151 -22.26 7.52 11.84
N TYR A 152 -21.59 8.60 11.46
CA TYR A 152 -22.04 9.97 11.48
C TYR A 152 -21.59 10.69 10.19
N THR A 153 -22.13 11.89 10.00
CA THR A 153 -21.68 12.82 8.97
C THR A 153 -20.43 13.56 9.46
N TRP A 154 -19.56 14.00 8.55
CA TRP A 154 -18.44 14.87 8.95
C TRP A 154 -18.92 16.17 9.59
N ALA A 155 -20.05 16.73 9.14
CA ALA A 155 -20.64 17.93 9.73
C ALA A 155 -20.97 17.78 11.23
N GLN A 156 -21.31 16.57 11.68
CA GLN A 156 -21.50 16.28 13.11
C GLN A 156 -20.17 16.35 13.88
N PHE A 157 -19.08 15.81 13.34
CA PHE A 157 -17.74 15.98 13.95
C PHE A 157 -17.32 17.46 14.02
N GLN A 158 -17.62 18.25 12.98
CA GLN A 158 -17.31 19.69 12.94
C GLN A 158 -18.08 20.52 13.99
N THR A 159 -19.20 20.00 14.50
CA THR A 159 -20.05 20.70 15.48
C THR A 159 -20.10 20.01 16.84
N ASP A 160 -19.52 18.82 16.97
CA ASP A 160 -19.42 18.07 18.22
C ASP A 160 -18.73 18.89 19.31
N ILE A 161 -19.25 18.77 20.53
CA ILE A 161 -18.80 19.56 21.68
C ILE A 161 -17.32 19.35 22.00
N LEU A 162 -16.78 18.14 21.78
CA LEU A 162 -15.38 17.82 22.02
C LEU A 162 -14.57 18.07 20.74
N PHE A 163 -14.90 17.35 19.67
CA PHE A 163 -14.03 17.26 18.49
C PHE A 163 -13.86 18.60 17.75
N LYS A 164 -14.82 19.52 17.78
CA LYS A 164 -14.66 20.84 17.13
C LYS A 164 -13.46 21.64 17.65
N HIS A 165 -12.96 21.32 18.85
CA HIS A 165 -11.81 21.98 19.45
C HIS A 165 -10.48 21.29 19.11
N TRP A 166 -10.51 20.04 18.68
CA TRP A 166 -9.35 19.23 18.34
C TRP A 166 -8.71 19.65 17.01
N ARG A 167 -7.54 19.07 16.72
CA ARG A 167 -6.73 19.34 15.54
C ARG A 167 -6.48 18.07 14.74
N ILE A 168 -6.40 18.23 13.42
CA ILE A 168 -6.00 17.20 12.47
C ILE A 168 -4.49 17.31 12.30
N TYR A 169 -3.77 16.23 12.62
CA TYR A 169 -2.31 16.16 12.48
C TYR A 169 -1.86 15.22 11.35
N ARG A 170 -2.77 14.36 10.86
CA ARG A 170 -2.51 13.44 9.75
C ARG A 170 -3.82 13.06 9.05
N ILE A 171 -3.77 12.94 7.73
CA ILE A 171 -4.82 12.31 6.92
C ILE A 171 -4.18 11.11 6.21
N THR A 172 -4.85 9.97 6.20
CA THR A 172 -4.38 8.79 5.47
C THR A 172 -5.44 8.30 4.49
N PHE A 173 -4.98 7.61 3.44
CA PHE A 173 -5.80 6.95 2.44
C PHE A 173 -5.45 5.47 2.47
N ASP A 174 -6.40 4.66 2.95
CA ASP A 174 -6.13 3.31 3.45
C ASP A 174 -6.83 2.27 2.55
N TYR A 175 -6.18 1.11 2.44
CA TYR A 175 -6.65 -0.03 1.67
C TYR A 175 -6.34 -1.34 2.42
N GLY A 176 -7.28 -2.29 2.42
CA GLY A 176 -7.11 -3.65 2.95
C GLY A 176 -7.79 -3.92 4.31
N TRP A 177 -7.66 -3.00 5.28
CA TRP A 177 -7.92 -3.31 6.69
C TRP A 177 -9.34 -3.77 7.05
N GLU A 178 -10.33 -3.42 6.23
CA GLU A 178 -11.77 -3.59 6.52
C GLU A 178 -12.33 -4.97 6.16
N ALA A 179 -11.59 -5.79 5.43
CA ALA A 179 -12.11 -7.06 4.94
C ALA A 179 -11.09 -8.19 5.06
N SER A 180 -11.60 -9.41 5.01
CA SER A 180 -10.79 -10.60 4.78
C SER A 180 -10.94 -11.03 3.32
N GLY A 181 -9.88 -11.62 2.76
CA GLY A 181 -9.90 -12.07 1.36
C GLY A 181 -8.55 -11.89 0.68
N THR A 182 -8.55 -11.89 -0.64
CA THR A 182 -7.39 -11.53 -1.45
C THR A 182 -7.81 -10.37 -2.33
N PHE A 183 -7.02 -9.30 -2.29
CA PHE A 183 -7.31 -8.05 -2.97
C PHE A 183 -6.15 -7.72 -3.90
N ASP A 184 -6.47 -7.19 -5.08
CA ASP A 184 -5.43 -6.76 -6.01
C ASP A 184 -4.79 -5.43 -5.60
N ASP A 185 -3.76 -5.00 -6.34
CA ASP A 185 -3.17 -3.68 -6.18
C ASP A 185 -4.19 -2.56 -6.49
N ALA A 186 -4.07 -1.46 -5.74
CA ALA A 186 -4.76 -0.20 -6.00
C ALA A 186 -3.75 0.97 -6.05
N TRP A 187 -3.92 1.91 -6.99
CA TRP A 187 -2.98 3.00 -7.19
C TRP A 187 -3.64 4.36 -6.99
N ILE A 188 -3.24 5.10 -5.96
CA ILE A 188 -3.70 6.49 -5.75
C ILE A 188 -2.92 7.43 -6.68
N ALA A 189 -3.63 8.25 -7.44
CA ALA A 189 -3.03 9.16 -8.43
C ALA A 189 -3.14 10.64 -8.07
N ASP A 190 -4.32 11.09 -7.64
CA ASP A 190 -4.54 12.48 -7.29
C ASP A 190 -5.15 12.58 -5.91
N ILE A 191 -4.70 13.57 -5.13
CA ILE A 191 -5.32 13.97 -3.87
C ILE A 191 -5.41 15.49 -3.85
N LYS A 192 -6.57 16.02 -3.48
CA LYS A 192 -6.77 17.44 -3.19
C LYS A 192 -7.47 17.58 -1.84
N LEU A 193 -6.80 18.22 -0.89
CA LEU A 193 -7.30 18.46 0.47
C LEU A 193 -7.53 19.96 0.65
N ASN A 194 -8.75 20.38 1.03
CA ASN A 194 -9.12 21.79 1.18
C ASN A 194 -8.73 22.66 -0.03
N GLY A 195 -8.87 22.12 -1.24
CA GLY A 195 -8.50 22.80 -2.48
C GLY A 195 -7.01 22.75 -2.84
N GLN A 196 -6.13 22.34 -1.92
CA GLN A 196 -4.69 22.17 -2.18
C GLN A 196 -4.40 20.79 -2.76
N VAL A 197 -3.74 20.75 -3.92
CA VAL A 197 -3.26 19.50 -4.51
C VAL A 197 -2.08 18.97 -3.71
N ILE A 198 -2.14 17.70 -3.34
CA ILE A 198 -1.03 17.00 -2.69
C ILE A 198 -0.10 16.48 -3.76
N ARG A 199 1.20 16.74 -3.59
CA ARG A 199 2.21 16.32 -4.54
C ARG A 199 2.59 14.86 -4.29
N MET A 200 2.14 13.97 -5.16
CA MET A 200 2.48 12.55 -5.15
C MET A 200 3.94 12.37 -5.59
N ARG A 201 4.80 11.81 -4.75
CA ARG A 201 6.18 11.44 -5.09
C ARG A 201 6.84 10.76 -3.89
N PRO A 202 7.93 10.02 -4.11
CA PRO A 202 8.82 9.59 -3.03
C PRO A 202 9.17 10.75 -2.11
N ASP A 203 8.99 10.53 -0.81
CA ASP A 203 9.37 11.47 0.23
C ASP A 203 10.88 11.43 0.48
N ARG A 204 11.36 12.44 1.20
CA ARG A 204 12.78 12.54 1.58
C ARG A 204 13.22 11.48 2.57
N GLY A 205 12.32 10.93 3.37
CA GLY A 205 12.58 9.83 4.30
C GLY A 205 12.70 8.47 3.61
N GLY A 206 12.28 8.38 2.34
CA GLY A 206 12.43 7.18 1.52
C GLY A 206 11.41 6.09 1.81
N SER A 207 10.23 6.46 2.31
CA SER A 207 9.11 5.53 2.42
C SER A 207 8.69 5.00 1.05
N GLY A 208 8.26 3.74 1.00
CA GLY A 208 7.75 3.11 -0.22
C GLY A 208 8.75 3.00 -1.38
N ARG A 209 10.06 3.11 -1.13
CA ARG A 209 11.10 2.88 -2.15
C ARG A 209 11.38 1.40 -2.39
N ILE A 210 11.20 0.60 -1.35
CA ILE A 210 11.34 -0.86 -1.37
C ILE A 210 9.97 -1.45 -1.06
N ALA A 211 9.56 -2.39 -1.89
CA ALA A 211 8.32 -3.11 -1.81
C ALA A 211 8.60 -4.58 -1.47
N ARG A 212 7.57 -5.23 -0.93
CA ARG A 212 7.56 -6.64 -0.59
C ARG A 212 6.26 -7.27 -1.09
N ARG A 213 6.37 -8.36 -1.83
CA ARG A 213 5.23 -9.22 -2.18
C ARG A 213 5.48 -10.58 -1.57
N PHE A 214 4.46 -11.16 -0.94
CA PHE A 214 4.61 -12.50 -0.38
C PHE A 214 3.39 -13.36 -0.70
N SER A 215 3.60 -14.67 -0.69
CA SER A 215 2.56 -15.65 -0.94
C SER A 215 2.85 -16.88 -0.09
N THR A 216 1.80 -17.55 0.36
CA THR A 216 1.92 -18.77 1.17
C THR A 216 0.87 -19.77 0.74
N ALA A 217 1.21 -21.06 0.79
CA ALA A 217 0.22 -22.12 0.66
C ALA A 217 0.54 -23.27 1.59
N THR A 218 -0.49 -23.97 2.06
CA THR A 218 -0.34 -25.18 2.88
C THR A 218 0.13 -26.37 2.07
N THR A 219 -0.28 -26.43 0.79
CA THR A 219 0.09 -27.44 -0.22
C THR A 219 0.12 -26.79 -1.60
N GLY A 220 0.54 -27.55 -2.63
CA GLY A 220 0.49 -27.12 -4.02
C GLY A 220 1.76 -26.46 -4.55
N ALA A 221 1.88 -26.44 -5.87
CA ALA A 221 3.01 -25.85 -6.57
C ALA A 221 3.10 -24.33 -6.35
N ILE A 222 4.31 -23.80 -6.44
CA ILE A 222 4.52 -22.37 -6.66
C ILE A 222 4.37 -22.12 -8.17
N ALA A 223 3.50 -21.18 -8.51
CA ALA A 223 3.37 -20.56 -9.82
C ALA A 223 2.99 -19.09 -9.55
N ALA A 224 4.00 -18.32 -9.13
CA ALA A 224 3.82 -16.97 -8.63
C ALA A 224 4.60 -15.98 -9.49
N SER A 225 4.03 -14.80 -9.67
CA SER A 225 4.61 -13.80 -10.55
C SER A 225 4.60 -12.42 -9.89
N LEU A 226 5.68 -11.68 -10.11
CA LEU A 226 5.84 -10.30 -9.66
C LEU A 226 5.70 -9.36 -10.85
N THR A 227 4.68 -8.50 -10.83
CA THR A 227 4.44 -7.50 -11.87
C THR A 227 4.21 -6.10 -11.28
N PRO A 228 5.26 -5.36 -10.89
CA PRO A 228 5.11 -4.07 -10.18
C PRO A 228 4.45 -2.96 -11.00
N LYS A 229 4.31 -3.15 -12.32
CA LYS A 229 3.80 -2.18 -13.31
C LYS A 229 4.54 -0.84 -13.28
N THR A 230 5.82 -0.89 -12.93
CA THR A 230 6.74 0.25 -12.87
C THR A 230 8.16 -0.30 -12.95
N PRO A 231 9.15 0.44 -13.49
CA PRO A 231 10.52 -0.04 -13.50
C PRO A 231 11.00 -0.39 -12.09
N TYR A 232 11.68 -1.52 -11.94
CA TYR A 232 12.06 -2.05 -10.64
C TYR A 232 13.41 -2.75 -10.67
N ARG A 233 14.04 -2.87 -9.50
CA ARG A 233 15.20 -3.73 -9.29
C ARG A 233 14.83 -4.84 -8.33
N LEU A 234 15.00 -6.09 -8.75
CA LEU A 234 14.86 -7.23 -7.84
C LEU A 234 16.01 -7.22 -6.85
N LEU A 235 15.69 -7.28 -5.55
CA LEU A 235 16.69 -7.25 -4.47
C LEU A 235 16.97 -8.65 -3.95
N ASP A 236 15.93 -9.44 -3.74
CA ASP A 236 16.04 -10.84 -3.34
C ASP A 236 14.71 -11.58 -3.48
N ILE A 237 14.81 -12.91 -3.49
CA ILE A 237 13.69 -13.82 -3.32
C ILE A 237 14.00 -14.76 -2.15
N GLU A 238 13.05 -14.90 -1.24
CA GLU A 238 13.12 -15.79 -0.10
C GLU A 238 12.04 -16.87 -0.20
N LEU A 239 12.44 -18.14 -0.03
CA LEU A 239 11.55 -19.29 0.05
C LEU A 239 11.75 -20.01 1.38
N LYS A 240 10.66 -20.20 2.13
CA LYS A 240 10.58 -21.07 3.31
C LYS A 240 9.74 -22.29 2.98
N ILE A 241 10.19 -23.47 3.38
CA ILE A 241 9.48 -24.76 3.20
C ILE A 241 9.39 -25.45 4.57
N SER A 242 8.21 -25.96 4.92
CA SER A 242 7.95 -26.53 6.25
C SER A 242 8.71 -27.81 6.58
N ALA A 243 9.19 -28.53 5.56
CA ALA A 243 9.95 -29.76 5.69
C ALA A 243 10.86 -29.97 4.49
N ALA A 244 11.90 -30.78 4.66
CA ALA A 244 12.86 -31.11 3.61
C ALA A 244 12.26 -31.98 2.49
N GLY A 245 12.84 -31.81 1.30
CA GLY A 245 12.73 -32.65 0.11
C GLY A 245 13.00 -34.16 0.32
N THR A 246 12.27 -35.05 -0.35
CA THR A 246 12.83 -36.38 -0.72
C THR A 246 12.83 -36.65 -2.23
N THR A 247 12.00 -35.92 -2.98
CA THR A 247 11.90 -35.89 -4.43
C THR A 247 12.72 -34.73 -4.99
N GLU A 248 13.46 -34.99 -6.07
CA GLU A 248 14.19 -33.95 -6.80
C GLU A 248 13.23 -33.08 -7.60
N GLU A 249 13.22 -31.78 -7.28
CA GLU A 249 12.36 -30.78 -7.91
C GLU A 249 13.11 -29.45 -7.96
N ASP A 250 13.04 -28.78 -9.09
CA ASP A 250 13.71 -27.49 -9.27
C ASP A 250 12.82 -26.34 -8.81
N PHE A 251 13.43 -25.43 -8.05
CA PHE A 251 12.93 -24.08 -7.83
C PHE A 251 13.58 -23.16 -8.85
N THR A 252 12.78 -22.46 -9.65
CA THR A 252 13.26 -21.59 -10.72
C THR A 252 12.77 -20.16 -10.54
N VAL A 253 13.64 -19.21 -10.89
CA VAL A 253 13.30 -17.79 -11.04
C VAL A 253 13.59 -17.39 -12.49
N THR A 254 12.57 -16.93 -13.19
CA THR A 254 12.65 -16.51 -14.59
C THR A 254 12.18 -15.08 -14.74
N LYS A 255 12.89 -14.32 -15.58
CA LYS A 255 12.34 -13.11 -16.17
C LYS A 255 11.49 -13.54 -17.37
N ASP A 256 10.21 -13.23 -17.35
CA ASP A 256 9.32 -13.26 -18.52
C ASP A 256 9.33 -11.87 -19.16
N ALA A 257 9.73 -11.83 -20.42
CA ALA A 257 9.79 -10.60 -21.19
C ALA A 257 8.52 -10.45 -22.04
N THR A 258 7.89 -9.28 -21.97
CA THR A 258 6.65 -8.96 -22.70
C THR A 258 6.74 -9.14 -24.22
N ILE A 259 7.95 -9.14 -24.79
CA ILE A 259 8.21 -9.26 -26.23
C ILE A 259 8.17 -10.73 -26.69
N GLY A 260 7.85 -11.67 -25.79
CA GLY A 260 7.55 -13.07 -26.07
C GLY A 260 8.60 -14.04 -25.53
N SER A 261 8.19 -15.30 -25.40
CA SER A 261 8.92 -16.34 -24.64
C SER A 261 10.34 -16.67 -25.11
N ALA A 262 10.73 -16.23 -26.31
CA ALA A 262 12.11 -16.36 -26.78
C ALA A 262 13.10 -15.47 -26.01
N TYR A 263 12.60 -14.48 -25.27
CA TYR A 263 13.40 -13.55 -24.47
C TYR A 263 13.32 -13.82 -22.97
N ASP A 264 12.68 -14.94 -22.58
CA ASP A 264 12.63 -15.36 -21.20
C ASP A 264 14.04 -15.76 -20.74
N LEU A 265 14.42 -15.29 -19.56
CA LEU A 265 15.75 -15.51 -19.01
C LEU A 265 15.64 -16.25 -17.69
N LEU A 266 16.27 -17.43 -17.62
CA LEU A 266 16.48 -18.12 -16.35
C LEU A 266 17.53 -17.36 -15.54
N LEU A 267 17.08 -16.72 -14.45
CA LEU A 267 17.94 -15.97 -13.54
C LEU A 267 18.54 -16.88 -12.47
N TYR A 268 17.77 -17.87 -12.02
CA TYR A 268 18.17 -18.78 -10.97
C TYR A 268 17.46 -20.14 -11.10
N SER A 269 18.18 -21.22 -10.84
CA SER A 269 17.59 -22.56 -10.69
C SER A 269 18.38 -23.34 -9.64
N VAL A 270 17.67 -24.04 -8.76
CA VAL A 270 18.27 -24.95 -7.79
C VAL A 270 17.35 -26.13 -7.52
N SER A 271 17.93 -27.33 -7.42
CA SER A 271 17.21 -28.50 -6.93
C SER A 271 16.97 -28.37 -5.43
N THR A 272 15.72 -28.54 -5.01
CA THR A 272 15.31 -28.48 -3.60
C THR A 272 15.76 -29.71 -2.78
N LEU A 273 16.14 -30.79 -3.47
CA LEU A 273 16.67 -32.02 -2.84
C LEU A 273 18.18 -31.95 -2.64
N THR A 274 18.92 -31.61 -3.68
CA THR A 274 20.39 -31.65 -3.66
C THR A 274 21.01 -30.31 -3.24
N GLY A 275 20.25 -29.22 -3.30
CA GLY A 275 20.66 -27.89 -2.84
C GLY A 275 21.75 -27.26 -3.70
N SER A 276 22.32 -26.16 -3.20
CA SER A 276 23.51 -25.54 -3.80
C SER A 276 24.72 -26.49 -3.74
N THR A 277 25.83 -26.14 -4.40
CA THR A 277 27.11 -26.88 -4.50
C THR A 277 27.66 -27.58 -3.23
N THR A 278 27.14 -27.26 -2.04
CA THR A 278 27.49 -27.87 -0.75
C THR A 278 26.69 -29.11 -0.35
N GLY A 279 25.63 -29.47 -1.08
CA GLY A 279 24.83 -30.68 -0.81
C GLY A 279 23.91 -30.54 0.40
N GLY A 280 22.60 -30.52 0.20
CA GLY A 280 21.63 -30.51 1.28
C GLY A 280 20.21 -30.20 0.82
N THR A 281 19.22 -30.75 1.53
CA THR A 281 17.81 -30.45 1.29
C THR A 281 17.48 -29.02 1.73
N ILE A 282 16.72 -28.31 0.90
CA ILE A 282 16.35 -26.92 1.16
C ILE A 282 15.09 -26.89 2.03
N THR A 283 15.15 -26.20 3.17
CA THR A 283 13.96 -25.72 3.91
C THR A 283 13.89 -24.20 3.97
N ASP A 284 14.99 -23.54 3.63
CA ASP A 284 15.15 -22.09 3.62
C ASP A 284 16.11 -21.72 2.49
N LEU A 285 15.69 -20.83 1.62
CA LEU A 285 16.45 -20.35 0.48
C LEU A 285 16.31 -18.84 0.40
N LEU A 286 17.44 -18.13 0.41
CA LEU A 286 17.54 -16.72 0.08
C LEU A 286 18.39 -16.58 -1.17
N VAL A 287 17.80 -16.05 -2.24
CA VAL A 287 18.49 -15.75 -3.49
C VAL A 287 18.72 -14.23 -3.55
N PRO A 288 19.93 -13.74 -3.26
CA PRO A 288 20.23 -12.32 -3.34
C PRO A 288 20.40 -11.88 -4.80
N PHE A 289 19.82 -10.74 -5.11
CA PHE A 289 20.00 -9.98 -6.35
C PHE A 289 20.55 -8.58 -6.00
N GLY A 290 20.23 -7.55 -6.78
CA GLY A 290 20.67 -6.19 -6.54
C GLY A 290 20.97 -5.42 -7.82
N GLU A 291 22.03 -4.61 -7.79
CA GLU A 291 22.47 -3.84 -8.96
C GLU A 291 22.80 -4.78 -10.14
N GLY A 292 22.31 -4.45 -11.33
CA GLY A 292 22.38 -5.30 -12.52
C GLY A 292 21.11 -6.13 -12.77
N TYR A 293 20.18 -6.17 -11.81
CA TYR A 293 18.86 -6.81 -11.93
C TYR A 293 17.74 -5.76 -12.01
N GLU A 294 17.97 -4.72 -12.81
CA GLU A 294 16.98 -3.72 -13.17
C GLU A 294 16.10 -4.21 -14.34
N PHE A 295 14.80 -4.06 -14.18
CA PHE A 295 13.78 -4.50 -15.10
C PHE A 295 12.85 -3.35 -15.48
N SER A 296 12.30 -3.43 -16.68
CA SER A 296 11.33 -2.45 -17.19
C SER A 296 9.96 -2.66 -16.54
N ALA A 297 9.04 -1.70 -16.73
CA ALA A 297 7.69 -1.76 -16.15
C ALA A 297 6.85 -2.96 -16.62
N ASP A 298 7.15 -3.48 -17.81
CA ASP A 298 6.41 -4.57 -18.44
C ASP A 298 7.04 -5.96 -18.21
N ASP A 299 8.25 -6.01 -17.64
CA ASP A 299 8.93 -7.27 -17.32
C ASP A 299 8.27 -7.94 -16.11
N GLU A 300 8.03 -9.24 -16.21
CA GLU A 300 7.43 -10.07 -15.17
C GLU A 300 8.49 -11.01 -14.58
N MET A 301 8.41 -11.23 -13.26
CA MET A 301 9.35 -12.10 -12.55
C MET A 301 8.60 -13.31 -12.00
N ASP A 302 8.79 -14.45 -12.66
CA ASP A 302 8.12 -15.70 -12.35
C ASP A 302 8.96 -16.56 -11.44
N VAL A 303 8.27 -17.22 -10.52
CA VAL A 303 8.82 -18.26 -9.66
C VAL A 303 7.97 -19.50 -9.83
N ALA A 304 8.65 -20.63 -10.06
CA ALA A 304 8.01 -21.92 -10.18
C ALA A 304 8.70 -22.97 -9.30
N TRP A 305 7.90 -23.81 -8.66
CA TRP A 305 8.36 -25.01 -7.95
C TRP A 305 7.22 -26.03 -7.84
N PRO A 306 7.37 -27.27 -8.36
CA PRO A 306 6.28 -28.24 -8.41
C PRO A 306 5.66 -28.66 -7.08
N ASN A 307 6.46 -28.78 -6.00
CA ASN A 307 6.03 -29.19 -4.67
C ASN A 307 5.13 -30.45 -4.65
N THR A 308 5.53 -31.52 -5.35
CA THR A 308 4.73 -32.75 -5.49
C THR A 308 4.48 -33.48 -4.17
N GLU A 309 5.29 -33.21 -3.14
CA GLU A 309 5.11 -33.74 -1.79
C GLU A 309 4.21 -32.88 -0.89
N ASN A 310 3.52 -31.86 -1.44
CA ASN A 310 2.50 -31.06 -0.75
C ASN A 310 2.99 -30.39 0.56
N ARG A 311 4.17 -29.79 0.52
CA ARG A 311 4.72 -29.08 1.67
C ARG A 311 4.10 -27.70 1.81
N THR A 312 4.04 -27.20 3.04
CA THR A 312 3.68 -25.80 3.30
C THR A 312 4.86 -24.92 2.95
N TRP A 313 4.60 -23.80 2.29
CA TRP A 313 5.64 -22.88 1.86
C TRP A 313 5.25 -21.42 2.01
N GLY A 314 6.26 -20.56 2.07
CA GLY A 314 6.15 -19.11 1.98
C GLY A 314 7.20 -18.56 1.03
N LEU A 315 6.77 -17.75 0.07
CA LEU A 315 7.61 -17.08 -0.92
C LEU A 315 7.53 -15.57 -0.68
N THR A 316 8.67 -14.89 -0.70
CA THR A 316 8.73 -13.42 -0.60
C THR A 316 9.63 -12.86 -1.69
N TYR A 317 9.14 -11.85 -2.40
CA TYR A 317 9.92 -10.98 -3.28
C TYR A 317 10.22 -9.67 -2.53
N ARG A 318 11.44 -9.17 -2.65
CA ARG A 318 11.78 -7.78 -2.31
C ARG A 318 12.33 -7.07 -3.54
N TYR A 319 11.83 -5.88 -3.80
CA TYR A 319 12.21 -5.09 -4.97
C TYR A 319 12.19 -3.60 -4.69
N GLN A 320 12.98 -2.84 -5.44
CA GLN A 320 13.08 -1.39 -5.35
C GLN A 320 12.41 -0.74 -6.57
N THR A 321 11.55 0.25 -6.37
CA THR A 321 10.85 0.98 -7.45
C THR A 321 11.31 2.42 -7.63
N VAL A 322 12.15 2.93 -6.71
CA VAL A 322 12.68 4.29 -6.74
C VAL A 322 14.20 4.24 -6.78
N PHE A 323 14.77 4.55 -7.94
CA PHE A 323 16.22 4.60 -8.14
C PHE A 323 16.79 5.98 -7.78
N GLY A 324 17.51 6.05 -6.67
CA GLY A 324 18.18 7.28 -6.23
C GLY A 324 17.28 8.26 -5.48
N GLY A 325 17.89 8.96 -4.52
CA GLY A 325 17.30 10.05 -3.75
C GLY A 325 18.38 10.88 -3.09
#